data_AF-A0A3Q7SXN9-F1
#
_entry.id   AF-A0A3Q7SXN9-F1
#
_cell.length_a   1.000
_cell.length_b   1.000
_cell.length_c   1.000
_cell.angle_alpha   90.00
_cell.angle_beta   90.00
_cell.angle_gamma   90.00
#
_symmetry.space_group_name_H-M   'P 1'
#
loop_
_entity.id
_entity.type
_entity.pdbx_description
1 polymer ?
#
loop_
_entity_poly.entity_id
_entity_poly.type
_entity_poly.pdbx_seq_one_letter_code
_entity_poly.pdbx_strand_id
1 'polypeptide(L)'
;MGQMEKGTLSQPLPMATTQPERKRTSVMSFLSKVSWKLKFQKRESLKNAFSILAERARDPNDKKRHMAMRGLGTMACETPDKVRKYKKVVLDLLVHGLYDPVSTEVIHESMKTLTIILGKIQGKSLGSFFVDITLQTRTLLDDACKTTFRACSPYLKERKENSFQSEDEQRNLKLCRQLSHYHPELLQFLYANKIL
;
A
#
# COMPACT_ATOMS: atom_id res chain seq x y z
N MET A 1 -28.73 -98.75 19.99
CA MET A 1 -27.69 -99.13 20.98
C MET A 1 -26.33 -98.92 20.30
N GLY A 2 -25.44 -98.13 20.91
CA GLY A 2 -24.00 -98.06 20.57
C GLY A 2 -23.59 -97.06 19.49
N GLN A 3 -23.48 -95.77 19.87
CA GLN A 3 -22.71 -94.76 19.13
C GLN A 3 -21.20 -94.97 19.32
N MET A 4 -20.41 -94.64 18.30
CA MET A 4 -18.94 -94.66 18.34
C MET A 4 -18.42 -93.30 17.89
N GLU A 5 -17.65 -92.67 18.78
CA GLU A 5 -17.00 -91.37 18.63
C GLU A 5 -15.87 -91.39 17.58
N LYS A 6 -15.71 -90.27 16.85
CA LYS A 6 -14.49 -89.44 16.80
C LYS A 6 -14.52 -88.52 15.58
N GLY A 7 -14.00 -87.29 15.74
CA GLY A 7 -13.43 -86.53 14.63
C GLY A 7 -13.75 -85.05 14.65
N THR A 8 -12.92 -84.28 15.34
CA THR A 8 -12.82 -82.83 15.26
C THR A 8 -12.32 -82.34 13.91
N LEU A 9 -12.66 -81.07 13.64
CA LEU A 9 -11.91 -80.05 12.90
C LEU A 9 -12.53 -79.57 11.58
N SER A 10 -13.00 -78.33 11.68
CA SER A 10 -13.64 -77.48 10.70
C SER A 10 -12.82 -77.28 9.42
N GLN A 11 -13.52 -77.26 8.28
CA GLN A 11 -13.08 -76.67 7.02
C GLN A 11 -14.24 -75.86 6.44
N PRO A 12 -13.99 -74.68 5.85
CA PRO A 12 -13.99 -74.62 4.39
C PRO A 12 -12.85 -73.81 3.73
N LEU A 13 -12.66 -74.17 2.45
CA LEU A 13 -11.79 -73.72 1.35
C LEU A 13 -11.21 -72.27 1.30
N PRO A 14 -10.11 -72.07 0.54
CA PRO A 14 -9.23 -70.91 0.58
C PRO A 14 -9.73 -69.73 -0.25
N MET A 15 -9.68 -68.53 0.33
CA MET A 15 -9.78 -67.26 -0.40
C MET A 15 -8.38 -66.71 -0.67
N ALA A 16 -8.22 -66.24 -1.91
CA ALA A 16 -6.99 -65.73 -2.49
C ALA A 16 -6.27 -64.68 -1.63
N THR A 17 -4.98 -64.92 -1.39
CA THR A 17 -4.04 -63.95 -0.84
C THR A 17 -3.55 -63.01 -1.92
N THR A 18 -4.09 -61.80 -2.00
CA THR A 18 -3.40 -60.65 -2.63
C THR A 18 -3.79 -59.33 -1.97
N GLN A 19 -3.00 -58.93 -0.96
CA GLN A 19 -2.80 -57.53 -0.60
C GLN A 19 -1.87 -56.89 -1.64
N PRO A 20 -2.10 -55.63 -2.03
CA PRO A 20 -0.98 -54.72 -2.21
C PRO A 20 -1.18 -53.46 -1.38
N GLU A 21 -0.43 -53.41 -0.28
CA GLU A 21 -0.07 -52.13 0.34
C GLU A 21 0.74 -51.26 -0.63
N ARG A 22 0.64 -49.95 -0.41
CA ARG A 22 1.42 -48.85 -1.01
C ARG A 22 1.07 -48.49 -2.45
N LYS A 23 0.33 -47.38 -2.60
CA LYS A 23 0.54 -46.32 -3.62
C LYS A 23 -0.51 -45.19 -3.47
N ARG A 24 -0.53 -44.49 -2.34
CA ARG A 24 -1.29 -43.23 -2.21
C ARG A 24 -0.42 -42.00 -1.89
N THR A 25 0.90 -42.12 -2.02
CA THR A 25 1.85 -41.04 -1.69
C THR A 25 2.48 -40.38 -2.92
N SER A 26 2.11 -40.80 -4.14
CA SER A 26 2.79 -40.33 -5.35
C SER A 26 2.28 -38.96 -5.83
N VAL A 27 0.97 -38.76 -5.98
CA VAL A 27 0.42 -37.57 -6.66
C VAL A 27 0.60 -36.27 -5.84
N MET A 28 0.54 -36.34 -4.52
CA MET A 28 0.72 -35.16 -3.64
C MET A 28 2.17 -34.61 -3.66
N SER A 29 3.16 -35.49 -3.85
CA SER A 29 4.59 -35.11 -3.85
C SER A 29 5.03 -34.47 -5.17
N PHE A 30 4.38 -34.84 -6.28
CA PHE A 30 4.58 -34.16 -7.56
C PHE A 30 3.96 -32.77 -7.52
N LEU A 31 2.72 -32.63 -7.02
CA LEU A 31 2.05 -31.33 -6.88
C LEU A 31 2.78 -30.39 -5.92
N SER A 32 3.38 -30.89 -4.83
CA SER A 32 4.21 -30.07 -3.94
C SER A 32 5.53 -29.64 -4.59
N LYS A 33 6.15 -30.48 -5.44
CA LYS A 33 7.35 -30.11 -6.22
C LYS A 33 7.06 -29.06 -7.30
N VAL A 34 5.95 -29.15 -8.04
CA VAL A 34 5.60 -28.12 -9.04
C VAL A 34 5.15 -26.82 -8.38
N SER A 35 4.38 -26.90 -7.28
CA SER A 35 3.98 -25.74 -6.47
C SER A 35 5.19 -25.03 -5.84
N TRP A 36 6.17 -25.79 -5.35
CA TRP A 36 7.41 -25.24 -4.80
C TRP A 36 8.27 -24.57 -5.88
N LYS A 37 8.44 -25.22 -7.03
CA LYS A 37 9.17 -24.64 -8.17
C LYS A 37 8.49 -23.37 -8.69
N LEU A 38 7.16 -23.34 -8.78
CA LEU A 38 6.39 -22.15 -9.19
C LEU A 38 6.50 -21.01 -8.17
N LYS A 39 6.45 -21.32 -6.86
CA LYS A 39 6.65 -20.33 -5.78
C LYS A 39 8.07 -19.78 -5.77
N PHE A 40 9.08 -20.60 -6.05
CA PHE A 40 10.48 -20.18 -6.15
C PHE A 40 10.73 -19.36 -7.42
N GLN A 41 10.22 -19.78 -8.58
CA GLN A 41 10.35 -19.00 -9.81
C GLN A 41 9.68 -17.63 -9.67
N LYS A 42 8.49 -17.57 -9.04
CA LYS A 42 7.78 -16.33 -8.68
C LYS A 42 8.52 -15.52 -7.60
N ARG A 43 9.38 -16.13 -6.79
CA ARG A 43 10.17 -15.46 -5.76
C ARG A 43 11.43 -14.82 -6.34
N GLU A 44 12.14 -15.53 -7.21
CA GLU A 44 13.30 -15.04 -7.95
C GLU A 44 12.89 -13.94 -8.95
N SER A 45 11.82 -14.16 -9.73
CA SER A 45 11.33 -13.16 -10.69
C SER A 45 10.92 -11.84 -10.04
N LEU A 46 10.35 -11.89 -8.82
CA LEU A 46 9.95 -10.69 -8.10
C LEU A 46 11.11 -9.95 -7.43
N LYS A 47 12.20 -10.63 -7.07
CA LYS A 47 13.44 -9.94 -6.68
C LYS A 47 14.04 -9.20 -7.88
N ASN A 48 14.01 -9.83 -9.05
CA ASN A 48 14.47 -9.21 -10.30
C ASN A 48 13.59 -8.02 -10.68
N ALA A 49 12.27 -8.16 -10.59
CA ALA A 49 11.32 -7.08 -10.83
C ALA A 49 11.54 -5.90 -9.86
N PHE A 50 11.76 -6.17 -8.58
CA PHE A 50 12.08 -5.14 -7.60
C PHE A 50 13.38 -4.40 -7.94
N SER A 51 14.44 -5.14 -8.30
CA SER A 51 15.72 -4.55 -8.71
C SER A 51 15.58 -3.66 -9.93
N ILE A 52 14.83 -4.11 -10.94
CA ILE A 52 14.57 -3.33 -12.16
C ILE A 52 13.82 -2.04 -11.82
N LEU A 53 12.79 -2.11 -10.97
CA LEU A 53 12.05 -0.92 -10.56
C LEU A 53 12.92 0.04 -9.75
N ALA A 54 13.78 -0.46 -8.87
CA ALA A 54 14.71 0.36 -8.10
C ALA A 54 15.72 1.09 -9.00
N GLU A 55 16.22 0.43 -10.04
CA GLU A 55 17.09 1.03 -11.05
C GLU A 55 16.34 2.12 -11.84
N ARG A 56 15.14 1.79 -12.35
CA ARG A 56 14.33 2.71 -13.16
C ARG A 56 13.81 3.91 -12.37
N ALA A 57 13.65 3.78 -11.06
CA ALA A 57 13.29 4.89 -10.17
C ALA A 57 14.36 6.00 -10.12
N ARG A 58 15.60 5.71 -10.53
CA ARG A 58 16.71 6.67 -10.58
C ARG A 58 17.14 7.02 -12.01
N ASP A 59 16.33 6.64 -13.00
CA ASP A 59 16.63 6.90 -14.41
C ASP A 59 16.54 8.41 -14.72
N PRO A 60 17.41 8.97 -15.57
CA PRO A 60 17.31 10.37 -16.01
C PRO A 60 15.94 10.71 -16.64
N ASN A 61 15.28 9.73 -17.26
CA ASN A 61 13.97 9.89 -17.88
C ASN A 61 12.84 9.81 -16.85
N ASP A 62 12.07 10.88 -16.76
CA ASP A 62 10.89 11.05 -15.91
C ASP A 62 9.84 9.95 -16.11
N LYS A 63 9.51 9.60 -17.35
CA LYS A 63 8.50 8.56 -17.64
C LYS A 63 8.90 7.21 -17.08
N LYS A 64 10.20 6.86 -17.15
CA LYS A 64 10.70 5.62 -16.55
C LYS A 64 10.63 5.66 -15.03
N ARG A 65 10.95 6.80 -14.39
CA ARG A 65 10.79 6.97 -12.94
C ARG A 65 9.32 6.85 -12.54
N HIS A 66 8.40 7.51 -13.24
CA HIS A 66 6.96 7.43 -13.01
C HIS A 66 6.46 5.97 -13.12
N MET A 67 6.84 5.28 -14.19
CA MET A 67 6.50 3.86 -14.38
C MET A 67 7.08 2.97 -13.28
N ALA A 68 8.26 3.30 -12.75
CA ALA A 68 8.84 2.60 -11.62
C ALA A 68 7.99 2.77 -10.36
N MET A 69 7.57 4.00 -10.04
CA MET A 69 6.68 4.29 -8.90
C MET A 69 5.36 3.53 -9.02
N ARG A 70 4.72 3.61 -10.20
CA ARG A 70 3.50 2.85 -10.48
C ARG A 70 3.70 1.35 -10.31
N GLY A 71 4.83 0.81 -10.79
CA GLY A 71 5.18 -0.60 -10.64
C GLY A 71 5.34 -1.04 -9.18
N LEU A 72 5.92 -0.18 -8.33
CA LEU A 72 5.98 -0.41 -6.88
C LEU A 72 4.57 -0.50 -6.27
N GLY A 73 3.64 0.36 -6.69
CA GLY A 73 2.24 0.32 -6.26
C GLY A 73 1.53 -0.96 -6.66
N THR A 74 1.69 -1.39 -7.90
CA THR A 74 1.14 -2.67 -8.39
C THR A 74 1.67 -3.85 -7.58
N MET A 75 2.99 -3.90 -7.32
CA MET A 75 3.56 -4.97 -6.48
C MET A 75 3.03 -4.96 -5.05
N ALA A 76 2.75 -3.79 -4.47
CA ALA A 76 2.17 -3.68 -3.14
C ALA A 76 0.74 -4.22 -3.07
N CYS A 77 -0.02 -4.07 -4.16
CA CYS A 77 -1.34 -4.67 -4.30
C CYS A 77 -1.26 -6.19 -4.50
N GLU A 78 -0.39 -6.66 -5.40
CA GLU A 78 -0.33 -8.08 -5.78
C GLU A 78 0.43 -8.96 -4.76
N THR A 79 1.48 -8.42 -4.15
CA THR A 79 2.40 -9.17 -3.27
C THR A 79 2.81 -8.40 -2.01
N PRO A 80 1.84 -8.02 -1.15
CA PRO A 80 2.08 -7.15 0.00
C PRO A 80 3.12 -7.71 0.99
N ASP A 81 3.20 -9.03 1.17
CA ASP A 81 4.17 -9.67 2.08
C ASP A 81 5.62 -9.40 1.67
N LYS A 82 5.89 -9.33 0.36
CA LYS A 82 7.24 -9.05 -0.17
C LYS A 82 7.60 -7.58 0.00
N VAL A 83 6.66 -6.68 -0.26
CA VAL A 83 6.85 -5.24 -0.02
C VAL A 83 7.15 -4.97 1.45
N ARG A 84 6.45 -5.66 2.38
CA ARG A 84 6.74 -5.56 3.81
C ARG A 84 8.16 -6.02 4.17
N LYS A 85 8.68 -7.05 3.50
CA LYS A 85 10.06 -7.53 3.69
C LYS A 85 11.09 -6.48 3.26
N TYR A 86 10.86 -5.79 2.14
CA TYR A 86 11.78 -4.80 1.58
C TYR A 86 11.39 -3.35 1.91
N LYS A 87 10.60 -3.14 2.96
CA LYS A 87 9.97 -1.85 3.30
C LYS A 87 10.94 -0.66 3.31
N LYS A 88 12.16 -0.83 3.83
CA LYS A 88 13.14 0.27 3.92
C LYS A 88 13.54 0.77 2.53
N VAL A 89 13.85 -0.15 1.62
CA VAL A 89 14.25 0.20 0.25
C VAL A 89 13.07 0.77 -0.53
N VAL A 90 11.88 0.18 -0.36
CA VAL A 90 10.64 0.69 -0.97
C VAL A 90 10.36 2.13 -0.53
N LEU A 91 10.46 2.41 0.77
CA LEU A 91 10.23 3.75 1.31
C LEU A 91 11.31 4.74 0.83
N ASP A 92 12.57 4.33 0.77
CA ASP A 92 13.66 5.15 0.20
C ASP A 92 13.36 5.58 -1.25
N LEU A 93 12.96 4.63 -2.11
CA LEU A 93 12.61 4.92 -3.50
C LEU A 93 11.42 5.88 -3.60
N LEU A 94 10.39 5.69 -2.76
CA LEU A 94 9.22 6.56 -2.77
C LEU A 94 9.54 7.96 -2.28
N VAL A 95 10.28 8.08 -1.17
CA VAL A 95 10.75 9.38 -0.67
C VAL A 95 11.56 10.08 -1.75
N HIS A 96 12.48 9.39 -2.42
CA HIS A 96 13.21 9.96 -3.56
C HIS A 96 12.28 10.49 -4.65
N GLY A 97 11.23 9.74 -5.01
CA GLY A 97 10.24 10.20 -5.98
C GLY A 97 9.33 11.34 -5.47
N LEU A 98 9.13 11.50 -4.16
CA LEU A 98 8.44 12.67 -3.60
C LEU A 98 9.27 13.96 -3.76
N TYR A 99 10.60 13.83 -3.77
CA TYR A 99 11.54 14.92 -3.98
C TYR A 99 11.99 15.02 -5.45
N ASP A 100 11.22 14.45 -6.41
CA ASP A 100 11.60 14.53 -7.83
C ASP A 100 11.75 16.01 -8.26
N PRO A 101 12.91 16.41 -8.79
CA PRO A 101 13.18 17.83 -9.03
C PRO A 101 12.46 18.40 -10.25
N VAL A 102 11.88 17.56 -11.12
CA VAL A 102 11.46 17.98 -12.47
C VAL A 102 10.03 17.56 -12.80
N SER A 103 9.55 16.39 -12.34
CA SER A 103 8.27 15.82 -12.79
C SER A 103 7.23 15.73 -11.69
N THR A 104 6.15 16.49 -11.86
CA THR A 104 4.97 16.42 -11.00
C THR A 104 4.24 15.08 -11.12
N GLU A 105 4.34 14.41 -12.26
CA GLU A 105 3.78 13.07 -12.50
C GLU A 105 4.50 12.00 -11.66
N VAL A 106 5.82 12.13 -11.48
CA VAL A 106 6.57 11.25 -10.58
C VAL A 106 6.14 11.52 -9.13
N ILE A 107 6.07 12.79 -8.71
CA ILE A 107 5.65 13.17 -7.36
C ILE A 107 4.25 12.63 -7.03
N HIS A 108 3.27 12.85 -7.92
CA HIS A 108 1.90 12.39 -7.74
C HIS A 108 1.80 10.87 -7.67
N GLU A 109 2.50 10.15 -8.55
CA GLU A 109 2.46 8.69 -8.54
C GLU A 109 3.17 8.11 -7.31
N SER A 110 4.26 8.75 -6.86
CA SER A 110 4.93 8.43 -5.59
C SER A 110 4.02 8.64 -4.40
N MET A 111 3.30 9.76 -4.30
CA MET A 111 2.33 10.02 -3.23
C MET A 111 1.21 8.98 -3.21
N LYS A 112 0.64 8.68 -4.38
CA LYS A 112 -0.41 7.67 -4.53
C LYS A 112 0.09 6.29 -4.11
N THR A 113 1.28 5.91 -4.56
CA THR A 113 1.91 4.63 -4.24
C THR A 113 2.25 4.52 -2.76
N LEU A 114 2.73 5.61 -2.15
CA LEU A 114 3.02 5.68 -0.73
C LEU A 114 1.76 5.43 0.10
N THR A 115 0.63 6.01 -0.29
CA THR A 115 -0.67 5.76 0.38
C THR A 115 -1.01 4.27 0.40
N ILE A 116 -0.82 3.56 -0.72
CA ILE A 116 -1.04 2.11 -0.82
C ILE A 116 -0.09 1.38 0.13
N ILE A 117 1.21 1.66 0.06
CA ILE A 117 2.23 0.95 0.83
C ILE A 117 2.05 1.16 2.33
N LEU A 118 1.79 2.39 2.76
CA LEU A 118 1.50 2.71 4.16
C LEU A 118 0.30 1.92 4.69
N GLY A 119 -0.76 1.78 3.88
CA GLY A 119 -1.90 0.93 4.20
C GLY A 119 -1.53 -0.55 4.37
N LYS A 120 -0.65 -1.09 3.50
CA LYS A 120 -0.21 -2.49 3.57
C LYS A 120 0.73 -2.75 4.74
N ILE A 121 1.62 -1.82 5.08
CA ILE A 121 2.57 -1.96 6.21
C ILE A 121 1.99 -1.45 7.54
N GLN A 122 0.73 -0.99 7.54
CA GLN A 122 0.01 -0.42 8.68
C GLN A 122 0.75 0.74 9.36
N GLY A 123 1.56 1.49 8.62
CA GLY A 123 2.39 2.58 9.17
C GLY A 123 3.38 2.17 10.27
N LYS A 124 3.52 0.88 10.58
CA LYS A 124 4.38 0.41 11.67
C LYS A 124 5.83 0.59 11.27
N SER A 125 6.67 1.05 12.21
CA SER A 125 8.14 1.06 12.07
C SER A 125 8.66 1.81 10.84
N LEU A 126 8.12 3.02 10.60
CA LEU A 126 8.60 3.94 9.56
C LEU A 126 9.99 4.50 9.88
N GLY A 127 10.32 4.70 11.16
CA GLY A 127 11.64 5.23 11.55
C GLY A 127 11.85 6.65 11.02
N SER A 128 13.06 6.95 10.54
CA SER A 128 13.43 8.27 10.00
C SER A 128 12.58 8.69 8.80
N PHE A 129 12.10 7.73 8.00
CA PHE A 129 11.25 8.02 6.84
C PHE A 129 9.96 8.77 7.21
N PHE A 130 9.48 8.63 8.45
CA PHE A 130 8.31 9.40 8.90
C PHE A 130 8.55 10.91 8.77
N VAL A 131 9.72 11.38 9.19
CA VAL A 131 10.07 12.80 9.12
C VAL A 131 10.13 13.27 7.67
N ASP A 132 10.81 12.52 6.81
CA ASP A 132 10.98 12.88 5.39
C ASP A 132 9.64 12.90 4.65
N ILE A 133 8.80 11.88 4.87
CA ILE A 133 7.46 11.78 4.28
C ILE A 133 6.58 12.94 4.76
N THR A 134 6.54 13.20 6.07
CA THR A 134 5.69 14.26 6.64
C THR A 134 6.14 15.63 6.17
N LEU A 135 7.45 15.90 6.16
CA LEU A 135 8.01 17.16 5.68
C LEU A 135 7.64 17.40 4.22
N GLN A 136 7.85 16.40 3.37
CA GLN A 136 7.60 16.57 1.94
C GLN A 136 6.12 16.66 1.62
N THR A 137 5.29 15.83 2.25
CA THR A 137 3.83 15.91 2.08
C THR A 137 3.29 17.28 2.52
N ARG A 138 3.80 17.84 3.63
CA ARG A 138 3.41 19.19 4.08
C ARG A 138 3.76 20.26 3.05
N THR A 139 4.95 20.19 2.48
CA THR A 139 5.42 21.14 1.47
C THR A 139 4.55 21.07 0.21
N LEU A 140 4.27 19.86 -0.29
CA LEU A 140 3.40 19.66 -1.45
C LEU A 140 1.97 20.17 -1.21
N LEU A 141 1.42 19.98 0.00
CA LEU A 141 0.11 20.48 0.37
C LEU A 141 0.09 22.01 0.45
N ASP A 142 1.10 22.62 1.06
CA ASP A 142 1.23 24.08 1.18
C ASP A 142 1.31 24.74 -0.21
N ASP A 143 2.13 24.18 -1.11
CA ASP A 143 2.23 24.67 -2.49
C ASP A 143 0.93 24.51 -3.27
N ALA A 144 0.24 23.38 -3.11
CA ALA A 144 -1.07 23.16 -3.72
C ALA A 144 -2.10 24.17 -3.18
N CYS A 145 -2.17 24.37 -1.86
CA CYS A 145 -3.06 25.33 -1.23
C CYS A 145 -2.80 26.76 -1.70
N LYS A 146 -1.54 27.18 -1.76
CA LYS A 146 -1.14 28.50 -2.30
C LYS A 146 -1.56 28.66 -3.76
N THR A 147 -1.35 27.63 -4.58
CA THR A 147 -1.71 27.65 -6.00
C THR A 147 -3.23 27.75 -6.17
N THR A 148 -4.00 26.95 -5.43
CA THR A 148 -5.46 27.01 -5.42
C THR A 148 -5.95 28.37 -4.95
N PHE A 149 -5.40 28.92 -3.87
CA PHE A 149 -5.78 30.24 -3.38
C PHE A 149 -5.55 31.32 -4.45
N ARG A 150 -4.39 31.32 -5.11
CA ARG A 150 -4.10 32.26 -6.21
C ARG A 150 -5.07 32.10 -7.37
N ALA A 151 -5.40 30.87 -7.75
CA ALA A 151 -6.34 30.59 -8.84
C ALA A 151 -7.78 31.01 -8.49
N CYS A 152 -8.19 30.85 -7.24
CA CYS A 152 -9.53 31.19 -6.77
C CYS A 152 -9.68 32.67 -6.41
N SER A 153 -8.60 33.35 -5.99
CA SER A 153 -8.62 34.73 -5.50
C SER A 153 -9.37 35.72 -6.41
N PRO A 154 -9.26 35.67 -7.76
CA PRO A 154 -10.02 36.58 -8.64
C PRO A 154 -11.55 36.38 -8.58
N TYR A 155 -12.00 35.16 -8.24
CA TYR A 155 -13.44 34.82 -8.13
C TYR A 155 -14.00 35.09 -6.74
N LEU A 156 -13.13 35.28 -5.76
CA LEU A 156 -13.46 35.67 -4.41
C LEU A 156 -13.65 37.21 -4.40
N LYS A 157 -14.82 37.66 -4.88
CA LYS A 157 -15.20 39.09 -4.83
C LYS A 157 -15.08 39.62 -3.41
N GLU A 158 -14.26 40.65 -3.22
CA GLU A 158 -14.23 41.48 -2.03
C GLU A 158 -15.65 42.05 -1.81
N ARG A 159 -16.39 41.49 -0.86
CA ARG A 159 -17.75 41.95 -0.54
C ARG A 159 -17.64 43.27 0.20
N LYS A 160 -17.61 44.37 -0.56
CA LYS A 160 -17.72 45.74 -0.02
C LYS A 160 -18.88 45.83 0.99
N GLU A 161 -18.56 46.48 2.10
CA GLU A 161 -19.35 46.67 3.31
C GLU A 161 -20.84 46.89 3.08
N ASN A 162 -21.67 46.20 3.89
CA ASN A 162 -22.61 46.82 4.81
C ASN A 162 -23.05 45.79 5.87
N SER A 163 -23.55 46.29 7.01
CA SER A 163 -23.96 45.60 8.26
C SER A 163 -24.58 44.21 8.05
N PHE A 164 -24.38 43.22 8.91
CA PHE A 164 -25.10 43.02 10.17
C PHE A 164 -24.28 42.10 11.10
N GLN A 165 -24.30 42.39 12.41
CA GLN A 165 -23.93 41.45 13.47
C GLN A 165 -25.12 40.54 13.78
N SER A 166 -24.87 39.23 14.00
CA SER A 166 -25.37 38.50 15.19
C SER A 166 -25.06 36.99 15.09
N GLU A 167 -24.55 36.44 16.20
CA GLU A 167 -24.57 35.02 16.63
C GLU A 167 -23.55 33.99 16.08
N ASP A 168 -22.88 34.19 14.94
CA ASP A 168 -21.91 33.19 14.41
C ASP A 168 -20.48 33.24 15.03
N GLU A 169 -20.12 34.31 15.75
CA GLU A 169 -18.76 34.56 16.25
C GLU A 169 -18.23 33.48 17.23
N GLN A 170 -19.10 32.76 17.94
CA GLN A 170 -18.66 31.86 19.01
C GLN A 170 -18.17 30.49 18.51
N ARG A 171 -18.62 30.01 17.35
CA ARG A 171 -18.07 28.77 16.73
C ARG A 171 -16.78 29.06 15.95
N ASN A 172 -16.60 30.29 15.48
CA ASN A 172 -15.49 30.70 14.64
C ASN A 172 -14.17 30.95 15.38
N LEU A 173 -14.22 31.21 16.69
CA LEU A 173 -13.01 31.44 17.51
C LEU A 173 -11.98 30.29 17.48
N LYS A 174 -12.42 29.02 17.34
CA LYS A 174 -11.50 27.86 17.31
C LYS A 174 -10.83 27.68 15.95
N LEU A 175 -11.59 27.87 14.86
CA LEU A 175 -11.08 27.87 13.48
C LEU A 175 -10.16 29.07 13.23
N CYS A 176 -10.54 30.26 13.71
CA CYS A 176 -9.71 31.45 13.64
C CYS A 176 -8.35 31.27 14.31
N ARG A 177 -8.30 30.63 15.50
CA ARG A 177 -7.03 30.32 16.17
C ARG A 177 -6.15 29.35 15.39
N GLN A 178 -6.74 28.34 14.75
CA GLN A 178 -5.98 27.39 13.95
C GLN A 178 -5.45 28.05 12.67
N LEU A 179 -6.29 28.82 11.97
CA LEU A 179 -5.91 29.51 10.74
C LEU A 179 -4.89 30.63 10.99
N SER A 180 -5.00 31.35 12.11
CA SER A 180 -3.99 32.33 12.56
C SER A 180 -2.58 31.72 12.66
N HIS A 181 -2.48 30.45 13.05
CA HIS A 181 -1.19 29.83 13.32
C HIS A 181 -0.51 29.27 12.06
N TYR A 182 -1.30 28.83 11.07
CA TYR A 182 -0.78 28.19 9.86
C TYR A 182 -0.82 29.11 8.63
N HIS A 183 -1.84 29.95 8.49
CA HIS A 183 -2.06 30.81 7.32
C HIS A 183 -2.81 32.10 7.70
N PRO A 184 -2.11 33.10 8.29
CA PRO A 184 -2.72 34.36 8.71
C PRO A 184 -3.39 35.13 7.55
N GLU A 185 -2.92 34.95 6.32
CA GLU A 185 -3.50 35.57 5.12
C GLU A 185 -4.87 34.98 4.78
N LEU A 186 -5.06 33.67 4.99
CA LEU A 186 -6.36 33.01 4.83
C LEU A 186 -7.34 33.48 5.90
N LEU A 187 -6.87 33.66 7.14
CA LEU A 187 -7.70 34.20 8.20
C LEU A 187 -8.16 35.63 7.89
N GLN A 188 -7.26 36.48 7.40
CA GLN A 188 -7.59 37.85 7.01
C GLN A 188 -8.57 37.88 5.84
N PHE A 189 -8.40 36.99 4.86
CA PHE A 189 -9.34 36.80 3.77
C PHE A 189 -10.74 36.37 4.25
N LEU A 190 -10.82 35.41 5.18
CA LEU A 190 -12.10 34.91 5.69
C LEU A 190 -12.86 35.97 6.50
N TYR A 191 -12.14 36.74 7.33
CA TYR A 191 -12.70 37.89 8.06
C TYR A 191 -13.15 39.00 7.11
N ALA A 192 -12.33 39.35 6.11
CA ALA A 192 -12.66 40.38 5.13
C ALA A 192 -13.93 40.03 4.32
N ASN A 193 -14.26 38.74 4.21
CA ASN A 193 -15.42 38.25 3.48
C ASN A 193 -16.58 37.79 4.37
N LYS A 194 -16.49 37.97 5.69
CA LYS A 194 -17.50 37.55 6.68
C LYS A 194 -17.92 36.07 6.54
N ILE A 195 -16.95 35.20 6.23
CA ILE A 195 -17.16 33.74 6.15
C ILE A 195 -17.05 33.11 7.55
N LEU A 196 -16.28 33.76 8.42
CA LEU A 196 -16.16 33.49 9.86
C LEU A 196 -16.64 34.74 10.62
#